data_AF-A0A926WBU0-F1
#
_entry.id   AF-A0A926WBU0-F1
#
_cell.length_a   1.000
_cell.length_b   1.000
_cell.length_c   1.000
_cell.angle_alpha   90.00
_cell.angle_beta   90.00
_cell.angle_gamma   90.00
#
_symmetry.space_group_name_H-M   'P 1'
#
loop_
_entity.id
_entity.type
_entity.pdbx_description
1 polymer ?
#
loop_
_entity_poly.entity_id
_entity_poly.type
_entity_poly.pdbx_seq_one_letter_code
_entity_poly.pdbx_strand_id
1 'polypeptide(L)'
;MLLTPTIESAALCGDVNHVGLGDFSSLGLVNFMFVPHATKQQAELHRARKLVTQRNYDTYLCNDEESIVILKNQVHLFGQPTLLRPTSGA
;
A
#
# COMPACT_ATOMS: atom_id res chain seq x y z
N MET A 1 -6.08 -5.40 1.96
CA MET A 1 -5.48 -4.28 2.71
C MET A 1 -6.10 -4.06 4.09
N LEU A 2 -6.64 -5.08 4.74
CA LEU A 2 -7.35 -4.84 6.01
C LEU A 2 -6.44 -4.41 7.16
N LEU A 3 -5.17 -4.81 7.14
CA LEU A 3 -4.23 -4.51 8.23
C LEU A 3 -3.69 -3.07 8.21
N THR A 4 -3.84 -2.35 7.08
CA THR A 4 -3.33 -0.99 6.87
C THR A 4 -4.29 0.05 7.46
N PRO A 5 -3.92 1.35 7.52
CA PRO A 5 -4.81 2.40 8.00
C PRO A 5 -6.07 2.61 7.13
N THR A 6 -5.96 2.30 5.84
CA THR A 6 -7.01 2.47 4.83
C THR A 6 -6.94 1.32 3.82
N ILE A 7 -8.08 0.96 3.21
CA ILE A 7 -8.14 -0.02 2.10
C ILE A 7 -7.93 0.60 0.71
N GLU A 8 -7.69 1.91 0.61
CA GLU A 8 -7.68 2.61 -0.69
C GLU A 8 -6.65 2.13 -1.71
N SER A 9 -5.55 1.51 -1.26
CA SER A 9 -4.61 0.87 -2.16
C SER A 9 -5.21 -0.31 -2.94
N ALA A 10 -6.42 -0.76 -2.61
CA ALA A 10 -7.11 -1.86 -3.28
C ALA A 10 -7.44 -1.54 -4.75
N ALA A 11 -7.69 -0.27 -5.05
CA ALA A 11 -7.87 0.18 -6.42
C ALA A 11 -6.62 -0.05 -7.31
N LEU A 12 -5.43 -0.16 -6.71
CA LEU A 12 -4.19 -0.42 -7.44
C LEU A 12 -4.04 -1.89 -7.84
N CYS A 13 -4.67 -2.83 -7.11
CA CYS A 13 -4.70 -4.25 -7.46
C CYS A 13 -5.97 -4.69 -8.21
N GLY A 14 -6.81 -3.73 -8.62
CA GLY A 14 -7.98 -3.99 -9.46
C GLY A 14 -9.31 -4.10 -8.73
N ASP A 15 -9.35 -3.92 -7.40
CA ASP A 15 -10.60 -3.91 -6.65
C ASP A 15 -11.46 -2.70 -7.04
N VAL A 16 -12.78 -2.92 -7.10
CA VAL A 16 -13.78 -1.90 -7.42
C VAL A 16 -14.80 -1.81 -6.30
N ASN A 17 -15.12 -0.58 -5.87
CA ASN A 17 -16.11 -0.32 -4.83
C ASN A 17 -17.55 -0.50 -5.36
N HIS A 18 -18.01 -1.74 -5.49
CA HIS A 18 -19.34 -2.06 -6.02
C HIS A 18 -20.50 -1.70 -5.10
N VAL A 19 -20.26 -1.63 -3.79
CA VAL A 19 -21.31 -1.39 -2.78
C VAL A 19 -21.37 0.05 -2.30
N GLY A 20 -20.52 0.93 -2.85
CA GLY A 20 -20.54 2.36 -2.52
C GLY A 20 -20.08 2.67 -1.10
N LEU A 21 -19.05 1.98 -0.60
CA LEU A 21 -18.40 2.35 0.67
C LEU A 21 -18.01 3.83 0.65
N GLY A 22 -18.45 4.60 1.65
CA GLY A 22 -18.09 6.00 1.86
C GLY A 22 -16.94 6.18 2.86
N ASP A 23 -16.62 5.14 3.60
CA ASP A 23 -15.49 5.08 4.53
C ASP A 23 -14.54 3.96 4.09
N PHE A 24 -13.27 4.32 3.93
CA PHE A 24 -12.20 3.39 3.56
C PHE A 24 -11.21 3.14 4.70
N SER A 25 -11.47 3.68 5.90
CA SER A 25 -10.72 3.35 7.10
C SER A 25 -10.73 1.83 7.34
N SER A 26 -9.62 1.34 7.86
CA SER A 26 -9.40 -0.07 8.09
C SER A 26 -8.79 -0.30 9.49
N LEU A 27 -8.33 -1.50 9.80
CA LEU A 27 -7.93 -1.88 11.16
C LEU A 27 -6.74 -1.07 11.71
N GLY A 28 -5.89 -0.48 10.85
CA GLY A 28 -4.79 0.38 11.29
C GLY A 28 -3.76 -0.32 12.17
N LEU A 29 -3.54 -1.62 11.98
CA LEU A 29 -2.57 -2.41 12.75
C LEU A 29 -1.12 -2.13 12.33
N VAL A 30 -0.94 -1.50 11.18
CA VAL A 30 0.35 -1.01 10.68
C VAL A 30 0.23 0.46 10.27
N ASN A 31 1.34 1.18 10.18
CA ASN A 31 1.38 2.62 9.87
C ASN A 31 1.74 2.94 8.40
N PHE A 32 1.57 1.96 7.50
CA PHE A 32 1.84 2.08 6.07
C PHE A 32 0.71 1.43 5.25
N MET A 33 0.60 1.78 3.97
CA MET A 33 -0.25 1.07 3.01
C MET A 33 0.50 -0.08 2.34
N PHE A 34 -0.25 -1.02 1.77
CA PHE A 34 0.30 -2.24 1.16
C PHE A 34 -0.44 -2.55 -0.13
N VAL A 35 0.28 -2.78 -1.22
CA VAL A 35 -0.26 -3.16 -2.52
C VAL A 35 0.19 -4.60 -2.83
N PRO A 36 -0.71 -5.60 -2.77
CA PRO A 36 -0.41 -6.96 -3.21
C PRO A 36 -0.37 -7.04 -4.74
N HIS A 37 0.14 -8.15 -5.27
CA HIS A 37 0.13 -8.46 -6.71
C HIS A 37 0.82 -7.41 -7.59
N ALA A 38 1.72 -6.61 -7.02
CA ALA A 38 2.34 -5.51 -7.71
C ALA A 38 3.31 -6.03 -8.79
N THR A 39 3.06 -5.64 -10.03
CA THR A 39 3.97 -5.89 -11.16
C THR A 39 5.19 -4.97 -11.15
N LYS A 40 5.08 -3.84 -10.41
CA LYS A 40 6.09 -2.77 -10.28
C LYS A 40 6.46 -2.13 -11.61
N GLN A 41 5.60 -2.24 -12.61
CA GLN A 41 5.78 -1.55 -13.88
C GLN A 41 5.59 -0.03 -13.72
N GLN A 42 6.19 0.75 -14.60
CA GLN A 42 6.22 2.21 -14.50
C GLN A 42 4.82 2.85 -14.37
N ALA A 43 3.83 2.34 -15.09
CA ALA A 43 2.45 2.84 -15.03
C ALA A 43 1.77 2.57 -13.67
N GLU A 44 2.05 1.43 -13.05
CA GLU A 44 1.58 1.11 -11.69
C GLU A 44 2.30 1.99 -10.66
N LEU A 45 3.63 2.11 -10.75
CA LEU A 45 4.42 2.96 -9.86
C LEU A 45 3.97 4.41 -9.90
N HIS A 46 3.61 4.94 -11.07
CA HIS A 46 3.08 6.29 -11.20
C HIS A 46 1.74 6.47 -10.45
N ARG A 47 0.80 5.53 -10.63
CA ARG A 47 -0.50 5.55 -9.92
C ARG A 47 -0.31 5.41 -8.41
N ALA A 48 0.56 4.50 -7.98
CA ALA A 48 0.88 4.30 -6.58
C ALA A 48 1.51 5.54 -5.94
N ARG A 49 2.45 6.22 -6.62
CA ARG A 49 3.03 7.49 -6.13
C ARG A 49 1.97 8.57 -5.92
N LYS A 50 0.99 8.69 -6.82
CA LYS A 50 -0.11 9.64 -6.66
C LYS A 50 -0.92 9.36 -5.39
N LEU A 51 -1.27 8.09 -5.16
CA LEU A 51 -2.00 7.69 -3.95
C LEU A 51 -1.17 7.95 -2.67
N VAL A 52 0.11 7.58 -2.69
CA VAL A 52 1.07 7.82 -1.59
C VAL A 52 1.11 9.29 -1.20
N THR A 53 1.24 10.20 -2.17
CA THR A 53 1.24 11.64 -1.91
C THR A 53 -0.11 12.13 -1.39
N GLN A 54 -1.23 11.62 -1.90
CA GLN A 54 -2.58 12.03 -1.47
C GLN A 54 -2.91 11.57 -0.04
N ARG A 55 -2.47 10.38 0.35
CA ARG A 55 -2.79 9.77 1.65
C ARG A 55 -1.70 9.94 2.70
N ASN A 56 -0.53 10.39 2.29
CA ASN A 56 0.61 10.66 3.17
C ASN A 56 0.99 9.45 4.04
N TYR A 57 0.92 8.25 3.46
CA TYR A 57 1.42 7.02 4.06
C TYR A 57 2.52 6.45 3.20
N ASP A 58 3.59 5.99 3.86
CA ASP A 58 4.53 5.04 3.26
C ASP A 58 3.73 3.88 2.68
N THR A 59 4.10 3.43 1.49
CA THR A 59 3.38 2.36 0.78
C THR A 59 4.35 1.34 0.23
N TYR A 60 4.15 0.09 0.64
CA TYR A 60 4.89 -1.03 0.08
C TYR A 60 4.12 -1.66 -1.08
N LEU A 61 4.84 -1.91 -2.17
CA LEU A 61 4.37 -2.69 -3.30
C LEU A 61 5.08 -4.04 -3.28
N CYS A 62 4.29 -5.11 -3.17
CA CYS A 62 4.77 -6.49 -3.13
C CYS A 62 4.16 -7.29 -4.28
N ASN A 63 5.01 -8.07 -4.96
CA ASN A 63 4.51 -9.13 -5.85
C ASN A 63 4.08 -10.37 -5.05
N ASP A 64 3.68 -11.42 -5.74
CA ASP A 64 3.14 -12.65 -5.12
C ASP A 64 4.17 -13.48 -4.34
N GLU A 65 5.45 -13.22 -4.56
CA GLU A 65 6.58 -13.92 -3.92
C GLU A 65 7.22 -13.11 -2.80
N GLU A 66 6.66 -11.94 -2.48
CA GLU A 66 7.17 -10.99 -1.52
C GLU A 66 6.26 -10.83 -0.33
N SER A 67 6.85 -10.58 0.83
CA SER A 67 6.08 -10.37 2.05
C SER A 67 6.76 -9.40 3.00
N ILE A 68 5.93 -8.88 3.90
CA ILE A 68 6.34 -8.04 5.01
C ILE A 68 5.85 -8.70 6.27
N VAL A 69 6.78 -8.96 7.19
CA VAL A 69 6.47 -9.56 8.48
C VAL A 69 6.80 -8.53 9.56
N ILE A 70 5.88 -8.37 10.51
CA ILE A 70 6.07 -7.48 11.66
C ILE A 70 6.25 -8.35 12.90
N LEU A 71 7.44 -8.29 13.49
CA LEU A 71 7.77 -9.00 14.73
C LEU A 71 8.33 -7.99 15.73
N LYS A 72 7.78 -7.96 16.94
CA LYS A 72 8.23 -7.05 18.01
C LYS A 72 8.39 -5.60 17.53
N ASN A 73 7.40 -5.13 16.76
CA ASN A 73 7.35 -3.78 16.20
C ASN A 73 8.45 -3.44 15.18
N GLN A 74 9.12 -4.46 14.63
CA GLN A 74 10.11 -4.31 13.56
C GLN A 74 9.57 -4.85 12.23
N VAL A 75 9.85 -4.14 11.15
CA VAL A 75 9.48 -4.53 9.79
C VAL A 75 10.58 -5.39 9.19
N HIS A 76 10.25 -6.63 8.85
CA HIS A 76 11.11 -7.56 8.15
C HIS A 76 10.60 -7.75 6.72
N LEU A 77 11.45 -7.49 5.73
CA LEU A 77 11.12 -7.61 4.31
C LEU A 77 11.67 -8.93 3.77
N PHE A 78 10.83 -9.67 3.04
CA PHE A 78 11.23 -10.88 2.32
C PHE A 78 11.02 -10.66 0.82
N GLY A 79 12.04 -10.99 0.02
CA GLY A 79 12.13 -10.64 -1.40
C GLY A 79 12.59 -9.19 -1.62
N GLN A 80 12.04 -8.48 -2.62
CA GLN A 80 12.40 -7.08 -2.91
C GLN A 80 11.17 -6.14 -3.01
N PRO A 81 10.37 -5.98 -1.93
CA PRO A 81 9.29 -5.00 -1.89
C PRO A 81 9.78 -3.60 -2.27
N THR A 82 8.98 -2.88 -3.06
CA THR A 82 9.26 -1.47 -3.37
C THR A 82 8.57 -0.57 -2.36
N LEU A 83 9.34 0.24 -1.64
CA LEU A 83 8.81 1.27 -0.74
C LEU A 83 8.69 2.61 -1.48
N LEU A 84 7.47 3.15 -1.52
CA LEU A 84 7.20 4.52 -1.92
C LEU A 84 6.93 5.35 -0.66
N ARG A 85 7.59 6.50 -0.57
CA ARG A 85 7.39 7.45 0.52
C ARG A 85 6.64 8.68 0.02
N PRO A 86 5.79 9.31 0.86
CA PRO A 86 5.23 10.62 0.56
C PRO A 86 6.37 11.59 0.26
N THR A 87 6.25 12.34 -0.83
CA THR A 87 7.12 13.48 -1.07
C THR A 87 6.72 14.57 -0.08
N SER A 88 7.60 14.92 0.85
CA SER A 88 7.50 16.17 1.58
C SER A 88 7.37 17.29 0.54
N GLY A 89 6.31 18.10 0.61
CA GLY A 89 6.25 19.31 -0.19
C GLY A 89 7.52 20.12 0.04
N ALA A 90 8.23 20.44 -1.04
CA ALA A 90 9.25 21.47 -1.02
C ALA A 90 8.58 22.85 -0.89
#